data_AF-V5HHG4-F1
#
_entry.id   AF-V5HHG4-F1
#
_cell.length_a   1.000
_cell.length_b   1.000
_cell.length_c   1.000
_cell.angle_alpha   90.00
_cell.angle_beta   90.00
_cell.angle_gamma   90.00
#
_symmetry.space_group_name_H-M   'P 1'
#
loop_
_entity.id
_entity.type
_entity.pdbx_description
1 polymer ?
#
loop_
_entity_poly.entity_id
_entity_poly.type
_entity_poly.pdbx_seq_one_letter_code
_entity_poly.pdbx_strand_id
1 'polypeptide(L)'
;MSIPELSFEQWALIADIYTPVLVVISLKLLYLSSGDPRKAEIKALLATTAVVYISMFLDDYFSIWPAFGADYSTHSGIALVFVVHIIIKSAWRARILAIGSLLAYLQLMHHQHYHTYLDMSSTLIYLLPLFWLTWRQFAVKRAD
;
A
#
# COMPACT_ATOMS: atom_id res chain seq x y z
N MET A 1 -26.73 -15.93 -19.99
CA MET A 1 -26.21 -14.55 -20.11
C MET A 1 -24.72 -14.65 -19.87
N SER A 2 -23.88 -14.55 -20.90
CA SER A 2 -22.42 -14.52 -20.74
C SER A 2 -22.03 -13.17 -20.16
N ILE A 3 -21.27 -13.18 -19.07
CA ILE A 3 -20.64 -11.96 -18.58
C ILE A 3 -19.55 -11.61 -19.61
N PRO A 4 -19.50 -10.38 -20.16
CA PRO A 4 -18.44 -10.01 -21.08
C PRO A 4 -17.08 -10.15 -20.38
N GLU A 5 -16.19 -10.93 -20.98
CA GLU A 5 -14.81 -11.06 -20.51
C GLU A 5 -14.07 -9.75 -20.80
N LEU A 6 -13.45 -9.18 -19.77
CA LEU A 6 -12.62 -7.99 -19.93
C LEU A 6 -11.33 -8.34 -20.66
N SER A 7 -10.85 -7.43 -21.52
CA SER A 7 -9.55 -7.57 -22.17
C SER A 7 -8.40 -7.41 -21.18
N PHE A 8 -7.22 -7.91 -21.54
CA PHE A 8 -6.00 -7.75 -20.74
C PHE A 8 -5.67 -6.28 -20.46
N GLU A 9 -5.89 -5.39 -21.43
CA GLU A 9 -5.69 -3.94 -21.27
C GLU A 9 -6.70 -3.31 -20.30
N GLN A 10 -7.95 -3.79 -20.30
CA GLN A 10 -8.96 -3.34 -19.35
C GLN A 10 -8.61 -3.75 -17.92
N TRP A 11 -8.07 -4.96 -17.72
CA TRP A 11 -7.54 -5.38 -16.43
C TRP A 11 -6.34 -4.56 -15.98
N ALA A 12 -5.44 -4.21 -16.89
CA ALA A 12 -4.31 -3.30 -16.61
C ALA A 12 -4.82 -1.93 -16.14
N LEU A 13 -5.80 -1.35 -16.83
CA LEU A 13 -6.40 -0.08 -16.45
C LEU A 13 -7.04 -0.13 -15.05
N ILE A 14 -7.71 -1.24 -14.71
CA ILE A 14 -8.27 -1.45 -13.37
C ILE A 14 -7.16 -1.47 -12.33
N ALA A 15 -6.04 -2.15 -12.62
CA ALA A 15 -4.88 -2.19 -11.73
C ALA A 15 -4.28 -0.79 -11.52
N ASP A 16 -4.15 -0.01 -12.60
CA ASP A 16 -3.53 1.33 -12.55
C ASP A 16 -4.39 2.36 -11.80
N ILE A 17 -5.72 2.22 -11.84
CA ILE A 17 -6.66 3.10 -11.11
C ILE A 17 -6.68 2.80 -9.61
N TYR A 18 -6.30 1.60 -9.18
CA TYR A 18 -6.41 1.18 -7.78
C TYR A 18 -5.67 2.12 -6.82
N THR A 19 -4.41 2.46 -7.12
CA THR A 19 -3.61 3.35 -6.26
C THR A 19 -4.18 4.77 -6.18
N PRO A 20 -4.53 5.46 -7.28
CA PRO A 20 -5.24 6.74 -7.24
C PRO A 20 -6.51 6.72 -6.38
N VAL A 21 -7.30 5.64 -6.43
CA VAL A 21 -8.50 5.51 -5.58
C VAL A 21 -8.12 5.49 -4.10
N LEU A 22 -7.11 4.72 -3.71
CA LEU A 22 -6.62 4.68 -2.33
C LEU A 22 -6.08 6.04 -1.86
N VAL A 23 -5.42 6.80 -2.74
CA VAL A 23 -4.97 8.17 -2.48
C VAL A 23 -6.17 9.07 -2.18
N VAL A 24 -7.21 9.05 -3.02
CA VAL A 24 -8.42 9.88 -2.82
C VAL A 24 -9.10 9.55 -1.48
N ILE A 25 -9.23 8.26 -1.15
CA ILE A 25 -9.79 7.84 0.14
C ILE A 25 -8.92 8.34 1.30
N SER A 26 -7.61 8.21 1.20
CA SER A 26 -6.66 8.71 2.21
C SER A 26 -6.73 10.23 2.37
N LEU A 27 -6.83 10.99 1.28
CA LEU A 27 -6.99 12.45 1.32
C LEU A 27 -8.31 12.84 2.00
N LYS A 28 -9.40 12.11 1.74
CA LYS A 28 -10.67 12.32 2.45
C LYS A 28 -10.52 12.09 3.95
N LEU A 29 -9.83 11.02 4.37
CA LEU A 29 -9.59 10.72 5.79
C LEU A 29 -8.70 11.79 6.46
N LEU A 30 -7.70 12.30 5.74
CA LEU A 30 -6.88 13.42 6.20
C LEU A 30 -7.69 14.71 6.34
N TYR A 31 -8.58 15.00 5.38
CA TYR A 31 -9.43 16.19 5.42
C TYR A 31 -10.39 16.17 6.61
N LEU A 32 -10.92 14.98 6.94
CA LEU A 32 -11.78 14.77 8.11
C LEU A 32 -11.01 14.83 9.44
N SER A 33 -9.67 14.79 9.40
CA SER A 33 -8.82 14.91 10.58
C SER A 33 -8.42 16.37 10.79
N SER A 34 -8.58 16.88 12.01
CA SER A 34 -8.25 18.27 12.36
C SER A 34 -7.11 18.34 13.38
N GLY A 35 -6.36 19.45 13.36
CA GLY A 35 -5.31 19.73 14.35
C GLY A 35 -4.05 18.88 14.21
N ASP A 36 -3.42 18.56 15.34
CA ASP A 36 -2.14 17.84 15.41
C ASP A 36 -2.18 16.39 14.90
N PRO A 37 -3.28 15.61 15.07
CA PRO A 37 -3.41 14.30 14.45
C PRO A 37 -3.22 14.31 12.93
N ARG A 38 -3.76 15.32 12.22
CA ARG A 38 -3.58 15.45 10.77
C ARG A 38 -2.11 15.67 10.38
N LYS A 39 -1.38 16.49 11.14
CA LYS A 39 0.06 16.73 10.87
C LYS A 39 0.87 15.46 11.05
N ALA A 40 0.57 14.70 12.11
CA ALA A 40 1.17 13.40 12.36
C ALA A 40 0.88 12.40 11.23
N GLU A 41 -0.37 12.30 10.79
CA GLU A 41 -0.77 11.43 9.69
C GLU A 41 -0.07 11.77 8.37
N ILE A 42 0.04 13.07 8.03
CA ILE A 42 0.79 13.51 6.85
C ILE A 42 2.26 13.11 6.95
N LYS A 43 2.90 13.33 8.10
CA LYS A 43 4.29 12.93 8.32
C LYS A 43 4.47 11.42 8.20
N ALA A 44 3.56 10.64 8.76
CA ALA A 44 3.59 9.19 8.68
C ALA A 44 3.44 8.70 7.23
N LEU A 45 2.45 9.22 6.49
CA LEU A 45 2.26 8.90 5.07
C LEU A 45 3.50 9.21 4.23
N LEU A 46 4.05 10.42 4.38
CA LEU A 46 5.27 10.84 3.68
C LEU A 46 6.45 9.94 4.05
N ALA A 47 6.62 9.62 5.33
CA ALA A 47 7.71 8.77 5.79
C ALA A 47 7.57 7.34 5.28
N THR A 48 6.39 6.74 5.32
CA THR A 48 6.17 5.38 4.79
C THR A 48 6.31 5.33 3.27
N THR A 49 5.86 6.36 2.54
CA THR A 49 6.13 6.47 1.09
C THR A 49 7.63 6.59 0.82
N ALA A 50 8.36 7.40 1.59
CA ALA A 50 9.81 7.51 1.47
C ALA A 50 10.49 6.16 1.76
N VAL A 51 10.06 5.41 2.77
CA VAL A 51 10.56 4.06 3.06
C VAL A 51 10.38 3.13 1.86
N VAL A 52 9.24 3.18 1.16
CA VAL A 52 9.03 2.35 -0.05
C VAL A 52 10.07 2.64 -1.12
N TYR A 53 10.28 3.92 -1.46
CA TYR A 53 11.21 4.30 -2.53
C TYR A 53 12.67 4.17 -2.13
N ILE A 54 13.01 4.45 -0.87
CA ILE A 54 14.36 4.18 -0.35
C ILE A 54 14.64 2.68 -0.41
N SER A 55 13.67 1.83 -0.06
CA SER A 55 13.86 0.37 -0.13
C SER A 55 14.01 -0.12 -1.56
N MET A 56 13.24 0.42 -2.51
CA MET A 56 13.43 0.17 -3.95
C MET A 56 14.85 0.54 -4.39
N PHE A 57 15.32 1.76 -4.04
CA PHE A 57 16.67 2.20 -4.39
C PHE A 57 17.76 1.32 -3.75
N LEU A 58 17.58 0.91 -2.49
CA LEU A 58 18.51 0.00 -1.82
C LEU A 58 18.51 -1.37 -2.50
N ASP A 59 17.35 -1.86 -2.92
CA ASP A 59 17.25 -3.11 -3.67
C ASP A 59 17.97 -3.02 -5.02
N ASP A 60 17.75 -1.94 -5.78
CA ASP A 60 18.45 -1.71 -7.06
C ASP A 60 19.97 -1.69 -6.88
N TYR A 61 20.46 -1.12 -5.76
CA TYR A 61 21.88 -1.01 -5.48
C TYR A 61 22.52 -2.29 -4.92
N PHE A 62 21.82 -3.01 -4.04
CA PHE A 62 22.34 -4.18 -3.32
C PHE A 62 21.83 -5.52 -3.87
N SER A 63 20.89 -5.51 -4.81
CA SER A 63 20.24 -6.68 -5.40
C SER A 63 19.66 -7.62 -4.33
N ILE A 64 18.90 -7.08 -3.38
CA ILE A 64 18.40 -7.82 -2.20
C ILE A 64 17.35 -8.85 -2.62
N TRP A 65 16.32 -8.44 -3.36
CA TRP A 65 15.26 -9.29 -3.91
C TRP A 65 15.80 -10.25 -4.97
N PRO A 66 16.64 -9.78 -5.93
CA PRO A 66 17.28 -10.67 -6.89
C PRO A 66 18.11 -11.79 -6.25
N ALA A 67 18.70 -11.56 -5.06
CA ALA A 67 19.48 -12.59 -4.35
C ALA A 67 18.69 -13.85 -3.99
N PHE A 68 17.35 -13.78 -3.95
CA PHE A 68 16.47 -14.94 -3.75
C PHE A 68 15.47 -15.14 -4.91
N GLY A 69 15.78 -14.59 -6.09
CA GLY A 69 15.00 -14.79 -7.31
C GLY A 69 13.65 -14.06 -7.34
N ALA A 70 13.53 -12.96 -6.61
CA ALA A 70 12.36 -12.10 -6.60
C ALA A 70 12.69 -10.70 -7.14
N ASP A 71 11.66 -9.86 -7.25
CA ASP A 71 11.74 -8.44 -7.58
C ASP A 71 10.97 -7.60 -6.55
N TYR A 72 11.48 -6.42 -6.18
CA TYR A 72 10.83 -5.55 -5.21
C TYR A 72 9.57 -4.90 -5.81
N SER A 73 8.41 -5.10 -5.18
CA SER A 73 7.14 -4.62 -5.73
C SER A 73 6.75 -3.23 -5.20
N THR A 74 7.20 -2.18 -5.90
CA THR A 74 6.81 -0.78 -5.58
C THR A 74 5.29 -0.58 -5.62
N HIS A 75 4.58 -1.22 -6.56
CA HIS A 75 3.12 -1.21 -6.63
C HIS A 75 2.48 -1.70 -5.31
N SER A 76 2.93 -2.85 -4.81
CA SER A 76 2.45 -3.42 -3.55
C SER A 76 2.81 -2.54 -2.36
N GLY A 77 4.03 -1.98 -2.34
CA GLY A 77 4.50 -1.09 -1.28
C GLY A 77 3.67 0.20 -1.18
N ILE A 78 3.41 0.87 -2.30
CA ILE A 78 2.60 2.10 -2.33
C ILE A 78 1.14 1.81 -2.00
N ALA A 79 0.55 0.72 -2.51
CA ALA A 79 -0.78 0.29 -2.10
C ALA A 79 -0.86 0.07 -0.58
N LEU A 80 0.17 -0.58 0.01
CA LEU A 80 0.23 -0.83 1.45
C LEU A 80 0.26 0.47 2.27
N VAL A 81 0.97 1.51 1.82
CA VAL A 81 1.01 2.82 2.52
C VAL A 81 -0.41 3.33 2.78
N PHE A 82 -1.24 3.35 1.74
CA PHE A 82 -2.60 3.88 1.85
C PHE A 82 -3.56 2.90 2.53
N VAL A 83 -3.40 1.59 2.31
CA VAL A 83 -4.22 0.57 3.00
C VAL A 83 -3.98 0.63 4.51
N VAL A 84 -2.74 0.75 4.97
CA VAL A 84 -2.43 0.90 6.40
C VAL A 84 -3.07 2.16 6.97
N HIS A 85 -2.98 3.29 6.27
CA HIS A 85 -3.62 4.53 6.69
C HIS A 85 -5.15 4.38 6.82
N ILE A 86 -5.80 3.77 5.82
CA ILE A 86 -7.24 3.48 5.84
C ILE A 86 -7.58 2.57 7.03
N ILE A 87 -6.80 1.52 7.28
CA ILE A 87 -7.01 0.60 8.41
C ILE A 87 -6.97 1.33 9.75
N ILE A 88 -5.96 2.19 9.95
CA ILE A 88 -5.79 2.95 11.19
C ILE A 88 -6.99 3.87 11.43
N LYS A 89 -7.49 4.53 10.38
CA LYS A 89 -8.50 5.60 10.48
C LYS A 89 -9.94 5.12 10.39
N SER A 90 -10.19 3.90 9.93
CA SER A 90 -11.55 3.45 9.63
C SER A 90 -12.10 2.43 10.63
N ALA A 91 -13.42 2.33 10.68
CA ALA A 91 -14.13 1.30 11.45
C ALA A 91 -13.87 -0.11 10.88
N TRP A 92 -14.09 -1.14 11.69
CA TRP A 92 -13.80 -2.54 11.38
C TRP A 92 -14.21 -3.00 9.98
N ARG A 93 -15.42 -2.66 9.53
CA ARG A 93 -15.91 -3.05 8.18
C ARG A 93 -15.03 -2.49 7.06
N ALA A 94 -14.66 -1.21 7.15
CA ALA A 94 -13.78 -0.57 6.17
C ALA A 94 -12.35 -1.12 6.22
N ARG A 95 -11.88 -1.58 7.39
CA ARG A 95 -10.58 -2.28 7.51
C ARG A 95 -10.60 -3.58 6.73
N ILE A 96 -11.63 -4.39 6.91
CA ILE A 96 -11.79 -5.65 6.15
C ILE A 96 -11.84 -5.35 4.65
N LEU A 97 -12.61 -4.33 4.23
CA LEU A 97 -12.70 -3.94 2.82
C LEU A 97 -11.34 -3.48 2.28
N ALA A 98 -10.56 -2.71 3.04
CA ALA A 98 -9.23 -2.27 2.62
C ALA A 98 -8.28 -3.47 2.45
N ILE A 99 -8.24 -4.39 3.41
CA ILE A 99 -7.42 -5.61 3.33
C ILE A 99 -7.87 -6.48 2.16
N GLY A 100 -9.17 -6.73 2.02
CA GLY A 100 -9.73 -7.50 0.92
C GLY A 100 -9.42 -6.88 -0.45
N SER A 101 -9.48 -5.55 -0.54
CA SER A 101 -9.11 -4.83 -1.76
C SER A 101 -7.63 -4.98 -2.11
N LEU A 102 -6.74 -4.99 -1.10
CA LEU A 102 -5.32 -5.22 -1.31
C LEU A 102 -5.09 -6.63 -1.84
N LEU A 103 -5.69 -7.64 -1.21
CA LEU A 103 -5.58 -9.03 -1.67
C LEU A 103 -6.08 -9.22 -3.11
N ALA A 104 -7.22 -8.59 -3.44
CA ALA A 104 -7.73 -8.59 -4.81
C ALA A 104 -6.78 -7.88 -5.79
N TYR A 105 -6.16 -6.78 -5.37
CA TYR A 105 -5.14 -6.09 -6.16
C TYR A 105 -3.90 -6.95 -6.38
N LEU A 106 -3.38 -7.64 -5.36
CA LEU A 106 -2.24 -8.56 -5.54
C LEU A 106 -2.57 -9.68 -6.53
N GLN A 107 -3.79 -10.23 -6.44
CA GLN A 107 -4.26 -11.23 -7.40
C GLN A 107 -4.29 -10.67 -8.83
N LEU A 108 -4.73 -9.43 -9.00
CA LEU A 108 -4.76 -8.75 -10.29
C LEU A 108 -3.34 -8.48 -10.82
N MET A 109 -2.42 -8.04 -9.98
CA MET A 109 -1.01 -7.81 -10.34
C MET A 109 -0.34 -9.10 -10.83
N HIS A 110 -0.64 -10.24 -10.20
CA HIS A 110 -0.18 -11.55 -10.66
C HIS A 110 -0.83 -11.94 -12.00
N HIS A 111 -2.14 -11.71 -12.14
CA HIS A 111 -2.86 -11.99 -13.40
C HIS A 111 -2.29 -11.20 -14.59
N GLN A 112 -1.91 -9.94 -14.34
CA GLN A 112 -1.32 -9.04 -15.34
C GLN A 112 0.17 -9.27 -15.56
N HIS A 113 0.77 -10.27 -14.92
CA HIS A 113 2.21 -10.57 -15.01
C HIS A 113 3.12 -9.41 -14.59
N TYR A 114 2.62 -8.52 -13.73
CA TYR A 114 3.42 -7.40 -13.23
C TYR A 114 4.40 -7.87 -12.15
N HIS A 115 3.94 -8.75 -11.25
CA HIS A 115 4.77 -9.33 -10.19
C HIS A 115 4.32 -10.73 -9.81
N THR A 116 5.25 -11.54 -9.32
CA THR A 116 4.97 -12.84 -8.71
C THR A 116 4.41 -12.67 -7.29
N TYR A 117 3.82 -13.73 -6.74
CA TYR A 117 3.42 -13.70 -5.32
C TYR A 117 4.60 -13.56 -4.38
N LEU A 118 5.79 -14.06 -4.75
CA LEU A 118 6.99 -13.93 -3.95
C LEU A 118 7.42 -12.48 -3.85
N ASP A 119 7.47 -11.76 -4.98
CA ASP A 119 7.77 -10.32 -5.07
C ASP A 119 6.89 -9.52 -4.12
N MET A 120 5.58 -9.72 -4.24
CA MET A 120 4.59 -8.95 -3.49
C MET A 120 4.60 -9.31 -2.00
N SER A 121 4.54 -10.61 -1.66
CA SER A 121 4.47 -11.04 -0.26
C SER A 121 5.73 -10.69 0.52
N SER A 122 6.92 -10.89 -0.06
CA SER A 122 8.19 -10.52 0.58
C SER A 122 8.30 -9.01 0.79
N THR A 123 7.89 -8.21 -0.20
CA THR A 123 7.82 -6.74 -0.11
C THR A 123 6.90 -6.30 1.05
N LEU A 124 5.69 -6.86 1.14
CA LEU A 124 4.74 -6.53 2.20
C LEU A 124 5.23 -6.95 3.59
N ILE A 125 5.80 -8.15 3.72
CA ILE A 125 6.36 -8.68 4.98
C ILE A 125 7.49 -7.78 5.48
N TYR A 126 8.37 -7.34 4.57
CA TYR A 126 9.47 -6.43 4.90
C TYR A 126 8.98 -5.02 5.31
N LEU A 127 8.01 -4.45 4.60
CA LEU A 127 7.52 -3.08 4.85
C LEU A 127 6.62 -2.95 6.08
N LEU A 128 5.77 -3.93 6.37
CA LEU A 128 4.83 -3.90 7.50
C LEU A 128 5.46 -3.52 8.86
N PRO A 129 6.57 -4.13 9.33
CA PRO A 129 7.20 -3.74 10.59
C PRO A 129 7.75 -2.31 10.55
N LEU A 130 8.33 -1.88 9.42
CA LEU A 130 8.83 -0.51 9.25
C LEU A 130 7.70 0.51 9.30
N PHE A 131 6.56 0.20 8.67
CA PHE A 131 5.38 1.04 8.71
C PHE A 131 4.81 1.10 10.12
N TRP A 132 4.71 -0.03 10.82
CA TRP A 132 4.26 -0.06 12.22
C TRP A 132 5.13 0.82 13.12
N LEU A 133 6.46 0.76 13.00
CA LEU A 133 7.39 1.63 13.74
C LEU A 133 7.16 3.12 13.40
N THR A 134 7.06 3.43 12.10
CA THR A 134 6.84 4.79 11.60
C THR A 134 5.54 5.38 12.14
N TRP A 135 4.43 4.64 12.02
CA TRP A 135 3.12 5.07 12.51
C TRP A 135 3.09 5.19 14.04
N ARG A 136 3.81 4.34 14.78
CA ARG A 136 3.95 4.48 16.24
C ARG A 136 4.73 5.72 16.64
N GLN A 137 5.76 6.11 15.89
CA GLN A 137 6.54 7.32 16.16
C GLN A 137 5.71 8.59 15.94
N PHE A 138 4.89 8.61 14.90
CA PHE A 138 4.06 9.76 14.57
C PHE A 138 2.70 9.77 15.26
N ALA A 139 2.21 8.64 15.76
CA ALA A 139 1.00 8.59 16.56
C ALA A 139 1.15 9.57 17.72
N VAL A 140 0.41 10.68 17.64
CA VAL A 140 0.26 11.61 18.76
C VAL A 140 -0.20 10.78 19.94
N LYS A 141 0.55 10.77 21.05
CA LYS A 141 0.05 10.24 22.32
C LYS A 141 -1.31 10.89 22.51
N ARG A 142 -2.40 10.12 22.38
CA ARG A 142 -3.71 10.62 22.78
C ARG A 142 -3.51 11.01 24.22
N ALA A 143 -3.61 12.30 24.52
CA ALA A 143 -3.70 12.74 25.90
C ALA A 143 -4.94 12.05 26.46
N ASP A 144 -4.66 11.20 27.44
CA ASP A 144 -5.58 10.39 28.22
C ASP A 144 -6.80 11.18 28.70
#